data_AF-A0A6C0ANJ4-F1
#
_entry.id   AF-A0A6C0ANJ4-F1
#
_cell.length_a   1.000
_cell.length_b   1.000
_cell.length_c   1.000
_cell.angle_alpha   90.00
_cell.angle_beta   90.00
_cell.angle_gamma   90.00
#
_symmetry.space_group_name_H-M   'P 1'
#
loop_
_entity.id
_entity.type
_entity.pdbx_description
1 polymer ?
#
loop_
_entity_poly.entity_id
_entity_poly.type
_entity_poly.pdbx_seq_one_letter_code
_entity_poly.pdbx_strand_id
1 'polypeptide(L)'
;MENKYNSLSGLSTKSWGPPGWYFLFSCIMGAYPPQIDNKNKEHQKIKKHFKNMLSSLVYTMPCVYCRNSLKQFIKELPMEPFLSGRLKLFEWLYLIRNKVNEKLINQEQQCYNDEKKRLKKLYHNGNKTPQDKQNYYSQLDQFKKDTYITHSSPPLSEILDKYESIRANCSNRAKTCSIKKK
;
A
#
# COMPACT_ATOMS: atom_id res chain seq x y z
N MET A 1 26.72 -19.52 -7.81
CA MET A 1 25.62 -19.13 -6.89
C MET A 1 25.46 -17.61 -6.79
N GLU A 2 26.55 -16.84 -6.84
CA GLU A 2 26.53 -15.37 -6.67
C GLU A 2 25.56 -14.64 -7.62
N ASN A 3 25.51 -14.97 -8.92
CA ASN A 3 24.63 -14.26 -9.85
C ASN A 3 23.12 -14.49 -9.64
N LYS A 4 22.71 -15.53 -8.89
CA LYS A 4 21.29 -15.84 -8.69
C LYS A 4 20.62 -14.91 -7.68
N TYR A 5 21.36 -14.44 -6.68
CA TYR A 5 20.82 -13.67 -5.55
C TYR A 5 21.24 -12.19 -5.56
N ASN A 6 22.11 -11.78 -6.49
CA ASN A 6 22.66 -10.44 -6.60
C ASN A 6 21.94 -9.56 -7.64
N SER A 7 20.66 -9.83 -7.91
CA SER A 7 19.88 -8.96 -8.81
C SER A 7 19.76 -7.56 -8.21
N LEU A 8 19.98 -6.54 -9.03
CA LEU A 8 19.81 -5.13 -8.65
C LEU A 8 18.35 -4.65 -8.76
N SER A 9 17.47 -5.51 -9.27
CA SER A 9 16.04 -5.21 -9.39
C SER A 9 15.34 -5.29 -8.03
N GLY A 10 14.30 -4.48 -7.86
CA GLY A 10 13.41 -4.59 -6.70
C GLY A 10 12.57 -5.88 -6.72
N LEU A 11 11.78 -6.07 -5.65
CA LEU A 11 10.83 -7.16 -5.55
C LEU A 11 9.46 -6.76 -6.10
N SER A 12 8.74 -7.74 -6.67
CA SER A 12 7.39 -7.57 -7.19
C SER A 12 6.44 -6.99 -6.13
N THR A 13 5.91 -5.79 -6.37
CA THR A 13 5.01 -5.08 -5.45
C THR A 13 3.69 -5.82 -5.23
N LYS A 14 3.24 -6.63 -6.20
CA LYS A 14 2.08 -7.51 -6.05
C LYS A 14 2.29 -8.57 -4.96
N SER A 15 3.53 -9.02 -4.77
CA SER A 15 3.87 -10.07 -3.81
C SER A 15 4.07 -9.55 -2.39
N TRP A 16 4.82 -8.44 -2.21
CA TRP A 16 5.17 -7.94 -0.88
C TRP A 16 4.35 -6.74 -0.41
N GLY A 17 3.72 -5.98 -1.31
CA GLY A 17 2.99 -4.76 -0.99
C GLY A 17 1.80 -4.99 -0.05
N PRO A 18 0.81 -5.83 -0.42
CA PRO A 18 -0.32 -6.15 0.45
C PRO A 18 0.05 -6.68 1.85
N PRO A 19 0.96 -7.66 2.00
CA PRO A 19 1.37 -8.10 3.33
C PRO A 19 2.17 -7.02 4.09
N GLY A 20 2.92 -6.17 3.40
CA GLY A 20 3.61 -5.02 4.01
C GLY A 20 2.63 -4.02 4.64
N TRP A 21 1.58 -3.63 3.91
CA TRP A 21 0.51 -2.79 4.49
C TRP A 21 -0.18 -3.46 5.67
N TYR A 22 -0.51 -4.75 5.53
CA TYR A 22 -1.13 -5.54 6.60
C TYR A 22 -0.29 -5.52 7.88
N PHE A 23 1.02 -5.74 7.75
CA PHE A 23 1.94 -5.70 8.88
C PHE A 23 1.95 -4.32 9.56
N LEU A 24 2.11 -3.23 8.79
CA LEU A 24 2.21 -1.88 9.35
C LEU A 24 0.94 -1.47 10.10
N PHE A 25 -0.25 -1.71 9.51
CA PHE A 25 -1.51 -1.44 10.20
C PHE A 25 -1.68 -2.32 11.45
N SER A 26 -1.29 -3.60 11.39
CA SER A 26 -1.35 -4.50 12.55
C SER A 26 -0.45 -4.02 13.69
N CYS A 27 0.76 -3.58 13.39
CA CYS A 27 1.68 -3.02 14.39
C CYS A 27 1.06 -1.79 15.08
N ILE A 28 0.50 -0.85 14.31
CA ILE A 28 -0.13 0.35 14.88
C ILE A 28 -1.33 -0.07 15.75
N MET A 29 -2.22 -0.91 15.22
CA MET A 29 -3.47 -1.27 15.89
C MET A 29 -3.26 -2.11 17.16
N GLY A 30 -2.23 -2.97 17.15
CA GLY A 30 -1.88 -3.85 18.25
C GLY A 30 -1.03 -3.18 19.34
N ALA A 31 -0.09 -2.31 18.98
CA ALA A 31 0.96 -1.87 19.91
C ALA A 31 1.03 -0.36 20.16
N TYR A 32 0.51 0.50 19.27
CA TYR A 32 0.56 1.95 19.52
C TYR A 32 -0.45 2.33 20.63
N PRO A 33 -0.08 3.21 21.59
CA PRO A 33 -0.98 3.60 22.67
C PRO A 33 -2.25 4.28 22.15
N PRO A 34 -3.43 4.05 22.77
CA PRO A 34 -4.66 4.73 22.38
C PRO A 34 -4.48 6.26 22.37
N GLN A 35 -3.80 6.79 23.38
CA GLN A 35 -3.40 8.19 23.52
C GLN A 35 -1.95 8.25 24.03
N ILE A 36 -1.15 9.17 23.50
CA ILE A 36 0.20 9.44 23.97
C ILE A 36 0.16 10.37 25.18
N ASP A 37 0.88 10.00 26.22
CA ASP A 37 1.14 10.84 27.38
C ASP A 37 2.58 11.34 27.25
N ASN A 38 2.74 12.67 27.24
CA ASN A 38 4.04 13.31 27.10
C ASN A 38 4.93 13.17 28.34
N LYS A 39 4.35 12.86 29.50
CA LYS A 39 5.09 12.63 30.75
C LYS A 39 5.50 11.16 30.90
N ASN A 40 4.86 10.24 30.16
CA ASN A 40 5.17 8.82 30.19
C ASN A 40 6.37 8.50 29.27
N LYS A 41 7.49 8.10 29.88
CA LYS A 41 8.74 7.76 29.17
C LYS A 41 8.57 6.62 28.16
N GLU A 42 7.77 5.60 28.49
CA GLU A 42 7.51 4.48 27.58
C GLU A 42 6.67 4.92 26.37
N HIS A 43 5.67 5.78 26.57
CA HIS A 43 4.90 6.33 25.43
C HIS A 43 5.80 7.12 24.47
N GLN A 44 6.73 7.94 25.00
CA GLN A 44 7.69 8.67 24.16
C GLN A 44 8.65 7.74 23.41
N LYS A 45 9.10 6.66 24.06
CA LYS A 45 9.94 5.63 23.43
C LYS A 45 9.21 4.93 22.29
N ILE A 46 7.96 4.48 22.52
CA ILE A 46 7.14 3.84 21.49
C ILE A 46 6.89 4.80 20.32
N LYS A 47 6.48 6.04 20.61
CA LYS A 47 6.27 7.10 19.60
C LYS A 47 7.51 7.29 18.72
N LYS A 48 8.70 7.39 19.33
CA LYS A 48 9.97 7.52 18.60
C LYS A 48 10.24 6.31 17.69
N HIS A 49 10.06 5.09 18.19
CA HIS A 49 10.32 3.89 17.40
C HIS A 49 9.35 3.71 16.23
N PHE A 50 8.06 4.00 16.41
CA PHE A 50 7.09 3.97 15.32
C PHE A 50 7.40 5.04 14.26
N LYS A 51 7.71 6.27 14.68
CA LYS A 51 8.15 7.32 13.75
C LYS A 51 9.37 6.88 12.96
N ASN A 52 10.37 6.29 13.62
CA ASN A 52 11.59 5.80 12.98
C ASN A 52 11.33 4.64 12.02
N MET A 53 10.49 3.67 12.40
CA MET A 53 10.14 2.53 11.55
C MET A 53 9.46 3.01 10.26
N LEU A 54 8.42 3.85 10.39
CA LEU A 54 7.67 4.36 9.24
C LEU A 54 8.52 5.28 8.36
N SER A 55 9.36 6.14 8.96
CA SER A 55 10.26 7.03 8.21
C SER A 55 11.37 6.24 7.51
N SER A 56 11.83 5.12 8.09
CA SER A 56 12.88 4.28 7.50
C SER A 56 12.43 3.53 6.24
N LEU A 57 11.12 3.41 5.99
CA LEU A 57 10.59 2.76 4.78
C LEU A 57 11.06 3.45 3.50
N VAL A 58 11.39 4.74 3.54
CA VAL A 58 11.98 5.47 2.40
C VAL A 58 13.38 4.95 2.01
N TYR A 59 13.99 4.11 2.84
CA TYR A 59 15.29 3.49 2.60
C TYR A 59 15.19 1.97 2.41
N THR A 60 14.25 1.31 3.11
CA THR A 60 14.23 -0.15 3.21
C THR A 60 13.24 -0.85 2.29
N MET A 61 12.23 -0.16 1.74
CA MET A 61 11.29 -0.83 0.82
C MET A 61 12.02 -1.36 -0.42
N PRO A 62 11.73 -2.59 -0.88
CA PRO A 62 12.44 -3.25 -1.99
C PRO A 62 11.94 -2.76 -3.37
N CYS A 63 11.76 -1.46 -3.52
CA CYS A 63 11.25 -0.80 -4.72
C CYS A 63 11.67 0.68 -4.71
N VAL A 64 12.58 1.06 -5.62
CA VAL A 64 13.12 2.43 -5.69
C VAL A 64 12.02 3.49 -5.92
N TYR A 65 11.06 3.20 -6.81
CA TYR A 65 9.94 4.10 -7.09
C TYR A 65 9.02 4.29 -5.88
N CYS A 66 8.82 3.23 -5.10
CA CYS A 66 8.02 3.24 -3.88
C CYS A 66 8.70 4.09 -2.80
N ARG A 67 10.02 3.93 -2.64
CA ARG A 67 10.84 4.75 -1.72
C ARG A 67 10.78 6.24 -2.07
N ASN A 68 10.95 6.56 -3.35
CA ASN A 68 10.90 7.94 -3.83
C ASN A 68 9.51 8.56 -3.63
N SER A 69 8.45 7.82 -3.97
CA SER A 69 7.07 8.27 -3.78
C SER A 69 6.76 8.50 -2.30
N LEU A 70 7.13 7.57 -1.41
CA LEU A 70 6.92 7.73 0.03
C LEU A 70 7.69 8.93 0.59
N LYS A 71 8.93 9.17 0.14
CA LYS A 71 9.71 10.35 0.54
C LYS A 71 8.98 11.66 0.20
N GLN A 72 8.30 11.71 -0.94
CA GLN A 72 7.45 12.85 -1.30
C GLN A 72 6.19 12.91 -0.44
N PHE A 73 5.46 11.79 -0.28
CA PHE A 73 4.21 11.76 0.47
C PHE A 73 4.38 12.11 1.95
N ILE A 74 5.50 11.74 2.59
CA ILE A 74 5.80 12.12 3.97
C ILE A 74 6.04 13.64 4.09
N LYS A 75 6.58 14.30 3.05
CA LYS A 75 6.74 15.75 3.03
C LYS A 75 5.40 16.47 2.87
N GLU A 76 4.53 15.94 2.01
CA GLU A 76 3.19 16.48 1.78
C GLU A 76 2.24 16.24 2.97
N LEU A 77 2.41 15.11 3.65
CA LEU A 77 1.61 14.71 4.81
C LEU A 77 2.55 14.34 5.99
N PRO A 78 3.11 15.35 6.69
CA PRO A 78 3.94 15.11 7.86
C PRO A 78 3.22 14.29 8.93
N MET A 79 3.96 13.41 9.60
CA MET A 79 3.40 12.46 10.57
C MET A 79 3.19 13.07 11.95
N GLU A 80 3.89 14.16 12.26
CA GLU A 80 3.90 14.82 13.58
C GLU A 80 2.50 15.05 14.18
N PRO A 81 1.50 15.56 13.43
CA PRO A 81 0.15 15.78 13.96
C PRO A 81 -0.59 14.48 14.30
N PHE A 82 -0.17 13.37 13.72
CA PHE A 82 -0.83 12.07 13.81
C PHE A 82 -0.23 11.16 14.89
N LEU A 83 0.88 11.56 15.49
CA LEU A 83 1.56 10.76 16.53
C LEU A 83 0.88 10.84 17.90
N SER A 84 -0.23 11.56 18.05
CA SER A 84 -0.91 11.78 19.34
C SER A 84 -1.62 10.54 19.89
N GLY A 85 -1.96 9.56 19.05
CA GLY A 85 -2.64 8.35 19.48
C GLY A 85 -2.81 7.34 18.36
N ARG A 86 -3.26 6.12 18.72
CA ARG A 86 -3.35 4.97 17.81
C ARG A 86 -4.17 5.26 16.57
N LEU A 87 -5.39 5.76 16.75
CA LEU A 87 -6.31 6.02 15.64
C LEU A 87 -5.76 7.11 14.71
N LYS A 88 -5.09 8.11 15.28
CA LYS A 88 -4.45 9.18 14.49
C LYS A 88 -3.27 8.64 13.66
N LEU A 89 -2.40 7.82 14.24
CA LEU A 89 -1.30 7.23 13.47
C LEU A 89 -1.81 6.24 12.41
N PHE A 90 -2.89 5.52 12.72
CA PHE A 90 -3.57 4.64 11.78
C PHE A 90 -4.18 5.43 10.61
N GLU A 91 -4.87 6.53 10.90
CA GLU A 91 -5.41 7.47 9.92
C GLU A 91 -4.30 8.00 9.00
N TRP A 92 -3.15 8.38 9.55
CA TRP A 92 -2.00 8.80 8.74
C TRP A 92 -1.55 7.73 7.75
N LEU A 93 -1.38 6.49 8.21
CA LEU A 93 -0.95 5.39 7.35
C LEU A 93 -1.99 5.09 6.26
N TYR A 94 -3.28 5.22 6.60
CA TYR A 94 -4.40 5.14 5.65
C TYR A 94 -4.34 6.25 4.58
N LEU A 95 -4.09 7.49 4.97
CA LEU A 95 -3.96 8.61 4.02
C LEU A 95 -2.74 8.44 3.11
N ILE A 96 -1.62 7.92 3.63
CA ILE A 96 -0.46 7.58 2.79
C ILE A 96 -0.83 6.46 1.79
N ARG A 97 -1.57 5.43 2.22
CA ARG A 97 -2.06 4.38 1.31
C ARG A 97 -2.98 4.95 0.23
N ASN A 98 -3.84 5.93 0.55
CA ASN A 98 -4.68 6.60 -0.44
C ASN A 98 -3.86 7.34 -1.48
N LYS A 99 -2.84 8.10 -1.07
CA LYS A 99 -1.91 8.76 -2.01
C LYS A 99 -1.24 7.76 -2.95
N VAL A 100 -0.87 6.58 -2.45
CA VAL A 100 -0.32 5.49 -3.29
C VAL A 100 -1.37 4.99 -4.28
N ASN A 101 -2.60 4.70 -3.83
CA ASN A 101 -3.67 4.22 -4.71
C ASN A 101 -4.04 5.23 -5.80
N GLU A 102 -4.19 6.51 -5.45
CA GLU A 102 -4.45 7.60 -6.41
C GLU A 102 -3.36 7.68 -7.48
N LYS A 103 -2.09 7.61 -7.06
CA LYS A 103 -0.96 7.59 -7.99
C LYS A 103 -1.04 6.38 -8.93
N LEU A 104 -1.30 5.18 -8.41
CA LEU A 104 -1.37 3.96 -9.21
C LEU A 104 -2.54 3.99 -10.20
N ILE A 105 -3.73 4.42 -9.76
CA ILE A 105 -4.91 4.58 -10.63
C ILE A 105 -4.60 5.53 -11.80
N ASN A 106 -3.93 6.66 -11.52
CA ASN A 106 -3.52 7.59 -12.56
C ASN A 106 -2.51 6.96 -13.54
N GLN A 107 -1.56 6.17 -13.05
CA GLN A 107 -0.58 5.46 -13.87
C GLN A 107 -1.23 4.37 -14.75
N GLU A 108 -2.17 3.61 -14.19
CA GLU A 108 -2.95 2.60 -14.91
C GLU A 108 -3.78 3.25 -16.03
N GLN A 109 -4.42 4.38 -15.73
CA GLN A 109 -5.20 5.14 -16.71
C GLN A 109 -4.32 5.68 -17.85
N GLN A 110 -3.12 6.20 -17.54
CA GLN A 110 -2.16 6.64 -18.55
C GLN A 110 -1.68 5.48 -19.41
N CYS A 111 -1.29 4.36 -18.79
CA CYS A 111 -0.86 3.14 -19.48
C CYS A 111 -1.92 2.62 -20.47
N TYR A 112 -3.18 2.53 -20.02
CA TYR A 112 -4.30 2.14 -20.88
C TYR A 112 -4.51 3.11 -22.06
N ASN A 113 -4.41 4.42 -21.82
CA ASN A 113 -4.59 5.42 -22.87
C ASN A 113 -3.49 5.35 -23.93
N ASP A 114 -2.24 5.16 -23.51
CA ASP A 114 -1.09 5.03 -24.42
C ASP A 114 -1.20 3.77 -25.27
N GLU A 115 -1.57 2.64 -24.65
CA GLU A 115 -1.78 1.38 -25.37
C GLU A 115 -2.97 1.47 -26.34
N LYS A 116 -4.07 2.10 -25.91
CA LYS A 116 -5.21 2.36 -26.79
C LYS A 116 -4.81 3.20 -28.00
N LYS A 117 -3.97 4.21 -27.82
CA LYS A 117 -3.44 5.02 -28.91
C LYS A 117 -2.56 4.19 -29.84
N ARG A 118 -1.71 3.31 -29.29
CA ARG A 118 -0.85 2.39 -30.06
C ARG A 118 -1.68 1.42 -30.91
N LEU A 119 -2.61 0.69 -30.28
CA LEU A 119 -3.49 -0.26 -30.97
C LEU A 119 -4.36 0.42 -32.03
N LYS A 120 -4.86 1.63 -31.75
CA LYS A 120 -5.63 2.41 -32.71
C LYS A 120 -4.81 2.78 -33.95
N LYS A 121 -3.54 3.17 -33.78
CA LYS A 121 -2.62 3.44 -34.92
C LYS A 121 -2.39 2.18 -35.76
N LEU A 122 -2.14 1.04 -35.11
CA LEU A 122 -1.95 -0.24 -35.81
C LEU A 122 -3.18 -0.63 -36.62
N TYR A 123 -4.38 -0.51 -36.05
CA TYR A 123 -5.63 -0.76 -36.75
C TYR A 123 -5.82 0.15 -37.96
N HIS A 124 -5.56 1.46 -37.83
CA HIS A 124 -5.72 2.41 -38.93
C HIS A 124 -4.68 2.25 -40.05
N ASN A 125 -3.53 1.66 -39.77
CA ASN A 125 -2.47 1.40 -40.76
C ASN A 125 -2.63 0.02 -41.43
N GLY A 126 -3.54 -0.83 -40.95
CA GLY A 126 -3.80 -2.16 -41.53
C GLY A 126 -4.91 -2.18 -42.58
N ASN A 127 -5.31 -3.40 -42.96
CA ASN A 127 -6.32 -3.66 -43.99
C ASN A 127 -7.77 -3.35 -43.55
N LYS A 128 -7.99 -3.15 -42.23
CA LYS A 128 -9.29 -2.76 -41.62
C LYS A 128 -10.42 -3.74 -41.94
N THR A 129 -10.10 -5.03 -42.02
CA THR A 129 -11.10 -6.08 -42.19
C THR A 129 -12.00 -6.18 -40.94
N PRO A 130 -13.18 -6.82 -41.05
CA PRO A 130 -13.99 -7.15 -39.87
C PRO A 130 -13.20 -7.91 -38.80
N GLN A 131 -12.29 -8.80 -39.21
CA GLN A 131 -11.41 -9.54 -38.30
C GLN A 131 -10.41 -8.61 -37.60
N ASP A 132 -9.79 -7.66 -38.31
CA ASP A 132 -8.88 -6.68 -37.70
C ASP A 132 -9.59 -5.82 -36.65
N LYS A 133 -10.85 -5.45 -36.94
CA LYS A 133 -11.69 -4.71 -36.00
C LYS A 133 -11.97 -5.53 -34.75
N GLN A 134 -12.35 -6.80 -34.91
CA GLN A 134 -12.56 -7.72 -33.78
C GLN A 134 -11.30 -7.89 -32.94
N ASN A 135 -10.14 -8.09 -33.60
CA ASN A 135 -8.85 -8.26 -32.94
C ASN A 135 -8.46 -7.01 -32.13
N TYR A 136 -8.69 -5.80 -32.67
CA TYR A 136 -8.45 -4.54 -31.97
C TYR A 136 -9.26 -4.44 -30.67
N TYR A 137 -10.57 -4.71 -30.71
CA TYR A 137 -11.41 -4.64 -29.51
C TYR A 137 -11.08 -5.74 -28.49
N SER A 138 -10.76 -6.96 -28.96
CA SER A 138 -10.35 -8.05 -28.09
C SER A 138 -9.05 -7.74 -27.34
N GLN A 139 -8.03 -7.22 -28.04
CA GLN A 139 -6.77 -6.80 -27.41
C GLN A 139 -6.98 -5.67 -26.40
N LEU A 140 -7.84 -4.69 -26.73
CA LEU A 140 -8.16 -3.62 -25.79
C LEU A 140 -8.86 -4.11 -24.53
N ASP A 141 -9.83 -5.02 -24.67
CA ASP A 141 -10.56 -5.56 -23.53
C ASP A 141 -9.64 -6.37 -22.62
N GLN A 142 -8.76 -7.19 -23.20
CA GLN A 142 -7.75 -7.93 -22.46
C GLN A 142 -6.79 -6.98 -21.72
N PHE A 143 -6.23 -5.98 -22.43
CA PHE A 143 -5.31 -5.02 -21.83
C PHE A 143 -5.96 -4.20 -20.72
N LYS A 144 -7.25 -3.86 -20.88
CA LYS A 144 -8.04 -3.17 -19.85
C LYS A 144 -8.11 -3.99 -18.57
N LYS A 145 -8.41 -5.29 -18.67
CA LYS A 145 -8.49 -6.22 -17.53
C LYS A 145 -7.14 -6.38 -16.83
N ASP A 146 -6.05 -6.43 -17.59
CA ASP A 146 -4.70 -6.62 -17.04
C ASP A 146 -4.13 -5.35 -16.38
N THR A 147 -4.60 -4.18 -16.82
CA THR A 147 -4.08 -2.87 -16.37
C THR A 147 -4.80 -2.33 -15.14
N TYR A 148 -6.14 -2.35 -15.13
CA TYR A 148 -6.94 -1.75 -14.05
C TYR A 148 -7.10 -2.69 -12.85
N ILE A 149 -6.08 -2.72 -12.01
CA ILE A 149 -6.01 -3.61 -10.83
C ILE A 149 -6.10 -2.84 -9.51
N THR A 150 -5.84 -1.53 -9.52
CA THR A 150 -5.88 -0.71 -8.30
C THR A 150 -7.28 -0.14 -8.09
N HIS A 151 -7.76 -0.24 -6.85
CA HIS A 151 -9.04 0.31 -6.43
C HIS A 151 -8.86 1.36 -5.33
N SER A 152 -9.81 2.29 -5.24
CA SER A 152 -9.89 3.23 -4.12
C SER A 152 -9.99 2.46 -2.80
N SER A 153 -9.39 3.02 -1.75
CA SER A 153 -9.48 2.41 -0.43
C SER A 153 -10.93 2.40 0.06
N PRO A 154 -11.37 1.34 0.77
CA PRO A 154 -12.61 1.38 1.52
C PRO A 154 -12.59 2.49 2.59
N PRO A 155 -13.76 2.86 3.13
CA PRO A 155 -13.84 3.79 4.24
C PRO A 155 -12.90 3.40 5.40
N LEU A 156 -12.32 4.40 6.06
CA LEU A 156 -11.40 4.18 7.19
C LEU A 156 -12.03 3.31 8.29
N SER A 157 -13.33 3.47 8.56
CA SER A 157 -14.09 2.67 9.52
C SER A 157 -14.04 1.18 9.20
N GLU A 158 -14.27 0.79 7.94
CA GLU A 158 -14.24 -0.61 7.51
C GLU A 158 -12.85 -1.24 7.73
N ILE A 159 -11.80 -0.47 7.44
CA ILE A 159 -10.43 -0.92 7.67
C ILE A 159 -10.16 -1.07 9.17
N LEU A 160 -10.58 -0.10 10.00
CA LEU A 160 -10.45 -0.19 11.46
C LEU A 160 -11.17 -1.43 12.00
N ASP A 161 -12.42 -1.66 11.58
CA ASP A 161 -13.23 -2.81 11.99
C ASP A 161 -12.57 -4.12 11.60
N LYS A 162 -11.98 -4.19 10.40
CA LYS A 162 -11.19 -5.35 9.96
C LYS A 162 -10.05 -5.67 10.93
N TYR A 163 -9.22 -4.70 11.31
CA TYR A 163 -8.11 -4.96 12.24
C TYR A 163 -8.57 -5.17 13.68
N GLU A 164 -9.67 -4.54 14.10
CA GLU A 164 -10.25 -4.78 15.41
C GLU A 164 -10.83 -6.19 15.53
N SER A 165 -11.42 -6.73 14.44
CA SER A 165 -11.99 -8.09 14.41
C SER A 165 -10.98 -9.21 14.71
N ILE A 166 -9.69 -8.94 14.52
CA ILE A 166 -8.59 -9.87 14.79
C ILE A 166 -7.83 -9.54 16.08
N ARG A 167 -8.37 -8.64 16.93
CA ARG A 167 -7.74 -8.29 18.21
C ARG A 167 -7.63 -9.54 19.09
N ALA A 168 -6.41 -9.79 19.55
CA ALA A 168 -6.15 -10.93 20.41
C ALA A 168 -6.59 -10.68 21.86
N ASN A 169 -7.02 -11.74 22.52
CA ASN A 169 -7.10 -11.83 23.96
C ASN A 169 -5.84 -12.52 24.48
N CYS A 170 -5.09 -11.86 25.36
CA CYS A 170 -3.79 -12.32 25.81
C CYS A 170 -3.83 -12.82 27.25
N SER A 171 -3.25 -14.00 27.49
CA SER A 171 -3.10 -14.58 28.81
C SER A 171 -1.68 -14.35 29.32
N ASN A 172 -1.53 -13.53 30.37
CA ASN A 172 -0.23 -13.32 31.00
C ASN A 172 0.33 -14.59 31.65
N ARG A 173 -0.55 -15.51 32.09
CA ARG A 173 -0.18 -16.80 32.68
C ARG A 173 0.36 -17.76 31.64
N ALA A 174 -0.33 -17.90 30.51
CA ALA A 174 0.07 -18.82 29.45
C ALA A 174 1.11 -18.23 28.48
N LYS A 175 1.33 -16.90 28.53
CA LYS A 175 2.18 -16.16 27.58
C LYS A 175 1.75 -16.36 26.11
N THR A 176 0.46 -16.58 25.90
CA THR A 176 -0.15 -16.79 24.58
C THR A 176 -1.23 -15.74 24.31
N CYS A 177 -1.40 -15.40 23.04
CA CYS A 177 -2.48 -14.55 22.56
C CYS A 177 -3.28 -15.33 21.51
N SER A 178 -4.61 -15.33 21.63
CA SER A 178 -5.50 -15.97 20.67
C SER A 178 -6.66 -15.06 20.30
N ILE A 179 -7.25 -15.26 19.13
CA ILE A 179 -8.48 -14.56 18.77
C ILE A 179 -9.57 -14.97 19.75
N LYS A 180 -10.34 -13.99 20.24
CA LYS A 180 -11.47 -14.26 21.13
C LYS A 180 -12.44 -15.20 20.39
N LYS A 181 -12.62 -16.42 20.91
CA LYS A 181 -13.68 -17.31 20.40
C LYS A 181 -15.01 -16.56 20.59
N LYS A 182 -15.76 -16.40 19.50
CA LYS A 182 -17.13 -15.89 19.56
C LYS A 182 -17.99 -16.83 20.39
#